data_AF-A0AA86PZM5-F1
#
_entry.id   AF-A0AA86PZM5-F1
#
_cell.length_a   1.000
_cell.length_b   1.000
_cell.length_c   1.000
_cell.angle_alpha   90.00
_cell.angle_beta   90.00
_cell.angle_gamma   90.00
#
_symmetry.space_group_name_H-M   'P 1'
#
loop_
_entity.id
_entity.type
_entity.pdbx_description
1 polymer ?
#
loop_
_entity_poly.entity_id
_entity_poly.type
_entity_poly.pdbx_seq_one_letter_code
_entity_poly.pdbx_strand_id
1 'polypeptide(L)'
;MFESQLMRVHLLLQIDELQKQVNAVRAENAALNKKQPQAKPRLRDKWSEEEDALLVAQVKLLGTHRFRQIALNIPTKTENQVYFRLRYLRHVFEQDKEVQHNRTDLQCFQKQVNTK
;
A
#
# COMPACT_ATOMS: atom_id res chain seq x y z
N MET A 1 -54.59 -32.03 12.93
CA MET A 1 -54.52 -30.78 12.14
C MET A 1 -54.02 -29.58 12.95
N PHE A 2 -54.44 -29.41 14.22
CA PHE A 2 -54.02 -28.25 15.05
C PHE A 2 -52.56 -28.28 15.52
N GLU A 3 -51.95 -29.44 15.78
CA GLU A 3 -50.55 -29.51 16.23
C GLU A 3 -49.54 -29.02 15.18
N SER A 4 -49.82 -29.23 13.89
CA SER A 4 -48.98 -28.72 12.80
C SER A 4 -48.99 -27.19 12.74
N GLN A 5 -50.14 -26.57 13.04
CA GLN A 5 -50.27 -25.12 13.10
C GLN A 5 -49.58 -24.56 14.35
N LEU A 6 -49.74 -25.22 15.50
CA LEU A 6 -49.10 -24.82 16.76
C LEU A 6 -47.56 -24.87 16.67
N MET A 7 -47.01 -25.94 16.08
CA MET A 7 -45.56 -26.08 15.86
C MET A 7 -45.01 -25.04 14.88
N ARG A 8 -45.78 -24.68 13.85
CA ARG A 8 -45.39 -23.61 12.89
C ARG A 8 -45.34 -22.25 13.56
N VAL A 9 -46.31 -21.94 14.42
CA VAL A 9 -46.32 -20.68 15.19
C VAL A 9 -45.14 -20.64 16.17
N HIS A 10 -44.85 -21.73 16.86
CA HIS A 10 -43.69 -21.81 17.75
C HIS A 10 -42.36 -21.59 17.01
N LEU A 11 -42.20 -22.21 15.84
CA LEU A 11 -41.02 -22.02 15.00
C LEU A 11 -40.86 -20.56 14.52
N LEU A 12 -41.95 -19.89 14.16
CA LEU A 12 -41.90 -18.47 13.75
C LEU A 12 -41.49 -17.55 14.90
N LEU A 13 -42.04 -17.78 16.10
CA LEU A 13 -41.63 -17.01 17.29
C LEU A 13 -40.14 -17.22 17.63
N GLN A 14 -39.64 -18.44 17.42
CA GLN A 14 -38.22 -18.74 17.62
C GLN A 14 -37.33 -18.09 16.56
N ILE A 15 -37.79 -18.00 15.31
CA ILE A 15 -37.10 -17.28 14.23
C ILE A 15 -37.00 -15.79 14.55
N ASP A 16 -38.10 -15.15 14.98
CA ASP A 16 -38.10 -13.73 15.33
C ASP A 16 -37.17 -13.44 16.51
N GLU A 17 -37.12 -14.32 17.49
CA GLU A 17 -36.22 -14.16 18.64
C GLU A 17 -34.74 -14.29 18.23
N LEU A 18 -34.41 -15.24 17.36
CA LEU A 18 -33.05 -15.37 16.80
C LEU A 18 -32.66 -14.15 15.96
N GLN A 19 -33.59 -13.55 15.21
CA GLN A 19 -33.33 -12.34 14.43
C GLN A 19 -33.00 -11.14 15.34
N LYS A 20 -33.67 -10.99 16.48
CA LYS A 20 -33.35 -9.94 17.45
C LYS A 20 -31.93 -10.09 18.00
N GLN A 21 -31.54 -11.32 18.36
CA GLN A 21 -30.21 -11.62 18.87
C GLN A 21 -29.12 -11.29 17.83
N VAL A 22 -29.31 -11.68 16.56
CA VAL A 22 -28.38 -11.36 15.48
C VAL A 22 -28.23 -9.85 15.27
N ASN A 23 -29.33 -9.10 15.31
CA ASN A 23 -29.30 -7.65 15.13
C ASN A 23 -28.61 -6.94 16.29
N ALA A 24 -28.78 -7.40 17.53
CA ALA A 24 -28.08 -6.87 18.70
C ALA A 24 -26.55 -7.04 18.57
N VAL A 25 -26.09 -8.24 18.19
CA VAL A 25 -24.66 -8.54 17.97
C VAL A 25 -24.09 -7.69 16.82
N ARG A 26 -24.85 -7.47 15.75
CA ARG A 26 -24.43 -6.59 14.65
C ARG A 26 -24.28 -5.13 15.10
N ALA A 27 -25.20 -4.64 15.93
CA ALA A 27 -25.12 -3.28 16.47
C ALA A 27 -23.90 -3.09 17.38
N GLU A 28 -23.59 -4.08 18.22
CA GLU A 28 -22.40 -4.08 19.08
C GLU A 28 -21.11 -4.06 18.25
N ASN A 29 -21.00 -4.94 17.24
CA ASN A 29 -19.85 -4.96 16.34
C ASN A 29 -19.67 -3.65 15.56
N ALA A 30 -20.77 -3.02 15.15
CA ALA A 30 -20.72 -1.71 14.48
C ALA A 30 -20.21 -0.60 15.41
N ALA A 31 -20.53 -0.65 16.71
CA ALA A 31 -19.99 0.28 17.70
C ALA A 31 -18.49 0.07 17.95
N LEU A 32 -18.02 -1.18 17.93
CA LEU A 32 -16.60 -1.52 18.05
C LEU A 32 -15.78 -1.09 16.82
N ASN A 33 -16.33 -1.24 15.61
CA ASN A 33 -15.64 -0.83 14.37
C ASN A 33 -15.42 0.71 14.27
N LYS A 34 -16.27 1.50 14.94
CA LYS A 34 -16.10 2.98 15.02
C LYS A 34 -14.87 3.42 15.84
N LYS A 35 -14.29 2.54 16.66
CA LYS A 35 -13.12 2.86 17.51
C LYS A 35 -11.78 2.70 16.80
N GLN A 36 -11.75 2.24 15.55
CA GLN A 36 -10.52 2.31 14.76
C GLN A 36 -10.29 3.75 14.30
N PRO A 37 -9.20 4.42 14.71
CA PRO A 37 -8.89 5.75 14.21
C PRO A 37 -8.63 5.65 12.71
N GLN A 38 -9.55 6.23 11.93
CA GLN A 38 -9.37 6.45 10.50
C GLN A 38 -8.01 7.12 10.31
N ALA A 39 -7.11 6.49 9.56
CA ALA A 39 -5.77 7.00 9.31
C ALA A 39 -5.82 8.49 8.93
N LYS A 40 -4.92 9.28 9.55
CA LYS A 40 -4.83 10.74 9.42
C LYS A 40 -5.10 11.22 7.98
N PRO A 41 -5.81 12.35 7.79
CA PRO A 41 -6.09 12.87 6.46
C PRO A 41 -4.77 13.02 5.71
N ARG A 42 -4.68 12.35 4.56
CA ARG A 42 -3.50 12.39 3.69
C ARG A 42 -3.32 13.83 3.25
N LEU A 43 -2.42 14.56 3.91
CA LEU A 43 -1.94 15.86 3.45
C LEU A 43 -1.54 15.65 1.99
N ARG A 44 -2.19 16.37 1.07
CA ARG A 44 -1.86 16.28 -0.36
C ARG A 44 -0.38 16.59 -0.50
N ASP A 45 0.37 15.61 -1.01
CA ASP A 45 1.84 15.63 -1.06
C ASP A 45 2.36 16.85 -1.82
N LYS A 46 2.67 17.92 -1.10
CA LYS A 46 3.46 19.03 -1.63
C LYS A 46 4.91 18.56 -1.61
N TRP A 47 5.47 18.33 -2.78
CA TRP A 47 6.90 18.15 -2.96
C TRP A 47 7.57 19.53 -2.91
N SER A 48 8.56 19.69 -2.04
CA SER A 48 9.41 20.89 -2.06
C SER A 48 10.54 20.74 -3.08
N GLU A 49 11.12 21.87 -3.48
CA GLU A 49 12.31 21.87 -4.36
C GLU A 49 13.51 21.17 -3.70
N GLU A 50 13.64 21.28 -2.37
CA GLU A 50 14.66 20.58 -1.59
C GLU A 50 14.48 19.06 -1.64
N GLU A 51 13.23 18.57 -1.53
CA GLU A 51 12.91 17.14 -1.63
C GLU A 51 13.18 16.60 -3.03
N ASP A 52 12.87 17.38 -4.08
CA ASP A 52 13.21 17.02 -5.45
C ASP A 52 14.72 17.00 -5.69
N ALA A 53 15.46 17.96 -5.15
CA ALA A 53 16.93 17.99 -5.24
C ALA A 53 17.55 16.76 -4.57
N LEU A 54 17.05 16.37 -3.40
CA LEU A 54 17.44 15.13 -2.72
C LEU A 54 17.09 13.90 -3.53
N LEU A 55 15.88 13.82 -4.08
CA LEU A 55 15.44 12.72 -4.93
C LEU A 55 16.37 12.57 -6.15
N VAL A 56 16.71 13.69 -6.81
CA VAL A 56 17.63 13.71 -7.94
C VAL A 56 19.02 13.24 -7.55
N ALA A 57 19.58 13.76 -6.45
CA ALA A 57 20.90 13.35 -5.97
C ALA A 57 20.97 11.85 -5.63
N GLN A 58 19.94 11.34 -4.95
CA GLN A 58 19.87 9.94 -4.55
C GLN A 58 19.68 8.99 -5.74
N VAL A 59 18.86 9.37 -6.73
CA VAL A 59 18.70 8.59 -7.97
C VAL A 59 19.99 8.59 -8.79
N LYS A 60 20.74 9.69 -8.85
CA LYS A 60 22.07 9.73 -9.50
C LYS A 60 23.06 8.80 -8.80
N LEU A 61 23.01 8.69 -7.47
CA LEU A 61 23.91 7.86 -6.67
C LEU A 61 23.55 6.35 -6.69
N LEU A 62 22.27 6.02 -6.51
CA LEU A 62 21.79 4.64 -6.29
C LEU A 62 21.14 4.01 -7.54
N GLY A 63 20.85 4.80 -8.55
CA GLY A 63 20.12 4.40 -9.76
C GLY A 63 18.60 4.40 -9.60
N THR A 64 17.90 4.14 -10.71
CA THR A 64 16.44 4.26 -10.83
C THR A 64 15.66 3.05 -10.31
N HIS A 65 16.28 2.12 -9.58
CA HIS A 65 15.62 0.87 -9.14
C HIS A 65 15.58 0.70 -7.61
N ARG A 66 16.23 1.59 -6.85
CA ARG A 66 16.39 1.46 -5.39
C ARG A 66 15.49 2.43 -4.61
N PHE A 67 14.21 2.50 -4.98
CA PHE A 67 13.27 3.48 -4.41
C PHE A 67 13.08 3.36 -2.91
N ARG A 68 13.02 2.13 -2.38
CA ARG A 68 12.99 1.91 -0.93
C ARG A 68 14.16 2.57 -0.20
N GLN A 69 15.38 2.46 -0.74
CA GLN A 69 16.57 3.05 -0.15
C GLN A 69 16.58 4.58 -0.29
N ILE A 70 16.09 5.09 -1.42
CA ILE A 70 15.94 6.53 -1.66
C ILE A 70 14.92 7.15 -0.70
N ALA A 71 13.78 6.48 -0.47
CA ALA A 71 12.74 6.96 0.43
C ALA A 71 13.19 7.05 1.89
N LEU A 72 14.14 6.20 2.34
CA LEU A 72 14.73 6.32 3.67
C LEU A 72 15.50 7.64 3.86
N ASN A 73 15.99 8.23 2.78
CA ASN A 73 16.75 9.48 2.80
C ASN A 73 15.87 10.72 2.63
N ILE A 74 14.58 10.56 2.27
CA ILE A 74 13.61 11.65 2.13
C ILE A 74 12.58 11.52 3.26
N PRO A 75 12.81 12.18 4.41
CA PRO A 75 11.90 12.05 5.54
C PRO A 75 10.50 12.47 5.11
N THR A 76 9.48 11.77 5.64
CA THR A 76 8.05 11.98 5.33
C THR A 76 7.55 11.44 3.99
N LYS A 77 8.41 10.97 3.08
CA LYS A 77 7.99 10.39 1.80
C LYS A 77 8.11 8.87 1.79
N THR A 78 7.16 8.22 1.12
CA THR A 78 7.11 6.76 0.92
C THR A 78 7.73 6.36 -0.41
N GLU A 79 8.12 5.09 -0.53
CA GLU A 79 8.64 4.51 -1.77
C GLU A 79 7.75 4.79 -3.00
N ASN A 80 6.43 4.64 -2.83
CA ASN A 80 5.47 4.89 -3.90
C ASN A 80 5.43 6.37 -4.32
N GLN A 81 5.49 7.30 -3.35
CA GLN A 81 5.53 8.74 -3.66
C GLN A 81 6.81 9.10 -4.42
N VAL A 82 7.94 8.53 -4.00
CA VAL A 82 9.25 8.68 -4.67
C VAL A 82 9.18 8.17 -6.12
N TYR A 83 8.62 6.97 -6.34
CA TYR A 83 8.44 6.41 -7.68
C TYR A 83 7.62 7.31 -8.59
N PHE A 84 6.45 7.77 -8.12
CA PHE A 84 5.60 8.64 -8.93
C PHE A 84 6.27 10.00 -9.19
N ARG A 85 6.92 10.60 -8.19
CA ARG A 85 7.63 11.87 -8.36
C ARG A 85 8.75 11.75 -9.39
N LEU A 86 9.54 10.69 -9.32
CA LEU A 86 10.61 10.46 -10.28
C LEU A 86 10.09 10.35 -11.73
N ARG A 87 8.90 9.77 -11.92
CA ARG A 87 8.27 9.73 -13.25
C ARG A 87 7.95 11.12 -13.79
N TYR A 88 7.53 12.05 -12.94
CA TYR A 88 7.31 13.46 -13.33
C TYR A 88 8.64 14.20 -13.59
N LEU A 89 9.69 13.88 -12.83
CA LEU A 89 11.00 14.50 -12.97
C LEU A 89 11.86 13.88 -14.09
N ARG A 90 11.37 12.89 -14.85
CA ARG A 90 12.16 12.17 -15.86
C ARG A 90 12.90 13.09 -16.84
N HIS A 91 12.27 14.18 -17.25
CA HIS A 91 12.87 15.17 -18.15
C HIS A 91 14.10 15.87 -17.56
N VAL A 92 14.20 15.95 -16.23
CA VAL A 92 15.34 16.54 -15.51
C VAL A 92 16.57 15.62 -15.58
N PHE A 93 16.39 14.31 -15.72
CA PHE A 93 17.48 13.33 -15.76
C PHE A 93 18.00 13.05 -17.18
N GLU A 94 17.34 13.55 -18.21
CA GLU A 94 17.64 13.21 -19.61
C GLU A 94 18.91 13.90 -20.14
N GLN A 95 19.48 14.84 -19.38
CA GLN A 95 20.66 15.63 -19.76
C GLN A 95 22.01 14.95 -19.46
N ASP A 96 22.06 13.91 -18.62
CA ASP A 96 23.31 13.23 -18.21
C ASP A 96 23.49 11.84 -18.86
N LYS A 97 22.70 11.51 -19.88
CA LYS A 97 22.53 10.14 -20.43
C LYS A 97 23.75 9.49 -21.08
N GLU A 98 24.90 10.13 -21.15
CA GLU A 98 26.06 9.55 -21.85
C GLU A 98 26.89 8.56 -20.99
N VAL A 99 26.63 8.41 -19.68
CA VAL A 99 27.62 7.75 -18.79
C VAL A 99 27.12 6.45 -18.10
N GLN A 100 25.82 6.15 -18.04
CA GLN A 100 25.31 5.05 -17.19
C GLN A 100 24.87 3.75 -17.90
N HIS A 101 25.03 3.60 -19.22
CA HIS A 101 24.73 2.32 -19.89
C HIS A 101 25.81 1.24 -19.67
N ASN A 102 27.00 1.59 -19.17
CA ASN A 102 28.14 0.66 -19.07
C ASN A 102 28.35 0.04 -17.67
N ARG A 103 27.28 -0.23 -16.90
CA ARG A 103 27.44 -0.90 -15.59
C ARG A 103 26.57 -2.12 -15.35
N THR A 104 25.64 -2.47 -16.25
CA THR A 104 24.76 -3.63 -16.07
C THR A 104 25.18 -4.91 -16.79
N ASP A 105 26.28 -4.93 -17.55
CA ASP A 105 26.62 -6.11 -18.37
C ASP A 105 27.59 -7.12 -17.73
N LEU A 106 28.04 -6.95 -16.47
CA LEU A 106 28.93 -7.93 -15.82
C LEU A 106 28.37 -8.65 -14.59
N GLN A 107 27.13 -8.39 -14.16
CA GLN A 107 26.56 -9.08 -12.99
C GLN A 107 25.47 -10.11 -13.28
N CYS A 108 25.20 -10.43 -14.55
CA CYS A 108 24.37 -11.60 -14.91
C CYS A 108 25.17 -12.81 -15.46
N PHE A 109 26.49 -12.72 -15.66
CA PHE A 109 27.31 -13.78 -16.29
C PHE A 109 28.24 -14.56 -15.35
N GLN A 110 28.06 -14.47 -14.02
CA GLN A 110 28.88 -15.20 -13.04
C GLN A 110 28.11 -16.25 -12.22
N LYS A 111 27.12 -16.91 -12.83
CA LYS A 111 26.58 -18.17 -12.29
C LYS A 111 26.40 -19.18 -13.41
N GLN A 112 27.49 -19.88 -13.72
CA GLN A 112 27.60 -21.28 -14.21
C GLN A 112 28.82 -21.46 -15.13
N VAL A 113 30.02 -21.17 -14.61
CA VAL A 113 31.21 -21.94 -14.99
C VAL A 113 31.95 -22.24 -13.69
N ASN A 114 32.22 -23.52 -13.45
CA ASN A 114 32.97 -24.12 -12.33
C ASN A 114 32.19 -24.47 -11.05
N THR A 115 31.51 -25.61 -11.09
CA THR A 115 31.86 -26.71 -10.16
C THR A 115 31.95 -27.99 -10.99
N LYS A 116 33.07 -28.70 -10.82
CA LYS A 116 33.40 -29.97 -11.48
C LYS A 116 32.42 -31.07 -11.11
#